data_AF-A0A3A6NNM6-F1
#
_entry.id   AF-A0A3A6NNM6-F1
#
_cell.length_a   1.000
_cell.length_b   1.000
_cell.length_c   1.000
_cell.angle_alpha   90.00
_cell.angle_beta   90.00
_cell.angle_gamma   90.00
#
_symmetry.space_group_name_H-M   'P 1'
#
loop_
_entity.id
_entity.type
_entity.pdbx_description
1 polymer ?
#
loop_
_entity_poly.entity_id
_entity_poly.type
_entity_poly.pdbx_seq_one_letter_code
_entity_poly.pdbx_strand_id
1 'polypeptide(L)'
;MERNKAEQIANFRYRLISPIVCQDSLYFGETTELIRQAAEKIYQIPGSRKTRVSPRTIERYLKKYREGGFDALMPKTNPGTTRIPQEYLDLAISLKQENLKRPVTQIIETLELSGKVPHGLLKRSTLLSIST
;
A
#
# COMPACT_ATOMS: atom_id res chain seq x y z
N MET A 1 24.82 2.19 3.23
CA MET A 1 23.63 2.98 3.58
C MET A 1 22.46 2.45 2.78
N GLU A 2 21.54 1.71 3.41
CA GLU A 2 20.32 1.25 2.75
C GLU A 2 19.38 2.45 2.57
N ARG A 3 19.15 2.87 1.32
CA ARG A 3 18.15 3.91 1.03
C ARG A 3 16.77 3.41 1.45
N ASN A 4 16.09 4.15 2.30
CA ASN A 4 14.74 3.83 2.77
C ASN A 4 13.84 3.54 1.56
N LYS A 5 13.11 2.42 1.57
CA LYS A 5 12.23 1.98 0.46
C LYS A 5 11.24 3.07 0.05
N ALA A 6 10.78 3.88 1.00
CA ALA A 6 9.90 5.01 0.73
C ALA A 6 10.60 6.09 -0.12
N GLU A 7 11.84 6.40 0.21
CA GLU A 7 12.68 7.37 -0.49
C GLU A 7 13.04 6.89 -1.90
N GLN A 8 13.31 5.59 -2.10
CA GLN A 8 13.51 5.01 -3.43
C GLN A 8 12.29 5.21 -4.33
N ILE A 9 11.09 5.04 -3.76
CA ILE A 9 9.82 5.25 -4.48
C ILE A 9 9.62 6.75 -4.79
N ALA A 10 9.90 7.65 -3.85
CA ALA A 10 9.80 9.10 -4.09
C ALA A 10 10.77 9.57 -5.17
N ASN A 11 12.03 9.13 -5.11
CA ASN A 11 13.04 9.41 -6.13
C ASN A 11 12.61 8.90 -7.52
N PHE A 12 12.03 7.70 -7.60
CA PHE A 12 11.48 7.19 -8.85
C PHE A 12 10.35 8.09 -9.39
N ARG A 13 9.40 8.48 -8.53
CA ARG A 13 8.30 9.38 -8.91
C ARG A 13 8.80 10.74 -9.35
N TYR A 14 9.82 11.29 -8.68
CA TYR A 14 10.43 12.55 -9.04
C TYR A 14 11.11 12.47 -10.41
N ARG A 15 11.93 11.44 -10.65
CA ARG A 15 12.56 11.19 -11.97
C ARG A 15 11.54 11.05 -13.10
N LEU A 16 10.35 10.52 -12.80
CA LEU A 16 9.28 10.38 -13.79
C LEU A 16 8.68 11.74 -14.20
N ILE A 17 8.63 12.70 -13.28
CA ILE A 17 8.01 14.01 -13.51
C ILE A 17 9.04 15.13 -13.76
N SER A 18 10.33 14.88 -13.52
CA SER A 18 11.39 15.88 -13.66
C SER A 18 11.45 16.54 -15.05
N PRO A 19 11.17 15.84 -16.18
CA PRO A 19 11.15 16.51 -17.49
C PRO A 19 10.10 17.62 -17.62
N ILE A 20 9.10 17.63 -16.74
CA ILE A 20 8.01 18.61 -16.73
C ILE A 20 8.24 19.65 -15.63
N VAL A 21 8.75 19.22 -14.48
CA VAL A 21 8.98 20.09 -13.32
C VAL A 21 10.19 21.02 -13.50
N CYS A 22 11.23 20.56 -14.20
CA CYS A 22 12.45 21.36 -14.41
C CYS A 22 12.34 22.37 -15.56
N GLN A 23 11.18 22.53 -16.18
CA GLN A 23 10.97 23.53 -17.23
C GLN A 23 10.34 24.80 -16.66
N ASP A 24 11.00 25.93 -16.89
CA ASP A 24 10.56 27.25 -16.41
C ASP A 24 9.30 27.76 -17.13
N SER A 25 9.08 27.31 -18.37
CA SER A 25 7.89 27.60 -19.16
C SER A 25 7.56 26.41 -20.06
N LEU A 26 6.30 25.99 -20.04
CA LEU A 26 5.77 24.97 -20.94
C LEU A 26 4.64 25.60 -21.74
N TYR A 27 4.65 25.41 -23.06
CA TYR A 27 3.55 25.84 -23.91
C TYR A 27 2.31 24.99 -23.67
N PHE A 28 1.15 25.52 -24.07
CA PHE A 28 -0.12 24.80 -23.97
C PHE A 28 -0.04 23.46 -24.74
N GLY A 29 -0.26 22.35 -24.04
CA GLY A 29 -0.23 21.00 -24.62
C GLY A 29 1.10 20.24 -24.48
N GLU A 30 2.24 20.91 -24.27
CA GLU A 30 3.54 20.23 -24.13
C GLU A 30 3.59 19.32 -22.89
N THR A 31 2.96 19.76 -21.79
CA THR A 31 2.84 18.93 -20.58
C THR A 31 2.13 17.61 -20.90
N THR A 32 1.06 17.65 -21.69
CA THR A 32 0.29 16.45 -22.06
C THR A 32 1.12 15.50 -22.91
N GLU A 33 1.90 16.02 -23.87
CA GLU A 33 2.78 15.21 -24.70
C GLU A 33 3.92 14.58 -23.90
N LEU A 34 4.56 15.33 -22.99
CA LEU A 34 5.58 14.79 -22.09
C LEU A 34 5.02 13.68 -21.20
N ILE A 35 3.77 13.82 -20.72
CA ILE A 35 3.09 12.78 -19.93
C ILE A 35 2.84 11.54 -20.78
N ARG A 36 2.39 11.68 -22.03
CA ARG A 36 2.17 10.56 -22.97
C ARG A 36 3.47 9.81 -23.23
N GLN A 37 4.53 10.54 -23.60
CA GLN A 37 5.86 9.97 -23.82
C GLN A 37 6.40 9.26 -22.58
N ALA A 38 6.20 9.84 -21.39
CA ALA A 38 6.60 9.20 -20.15
C ALA A 38 5.80 7.92 -19.85
N ALA A 39 4.54 7.82 -20.27
CA ALA A 39 3.71 6.64 -20.07
C ALA A 39 4.04 5.46 -20.99
N GLU A 40 4.60 5.74 -22.17
CA GLU A 40 5.01 4.72 -23.14
C GLU A 40 6.31 4.00 -22.77
N LYS A 41 7.16 4.67 -21.98
CA LYS A 41 8.46 4.15 -21.52
C LYS A 41 8.30 2.98 -20.55
N ILE A 42 9.31 2.11 -20.57
CA ILE A 42 9.46 0.98 -19.65
C ILE A 42 10.36 1.40 -18.48
N TYR A 43 9.94 1.06 -17.27
CA TYR A 43 10.62 1.38 -16.03
C TYR A 43 10.78 0.16 -15.14
N GLN A 44 11.85 0.16 -14.35
CA GLN A 44 11.94 -0.66 -13.15
C GLN A 44 11.32 0.12 -11.99
N ILE A 45 10.08 -0.21 -11.64
CA ILE A 45 9.33 0.50 -10.61
C ILE A 45 9.65 -0.11 -9.23
N PRO A 46 10.22 0.65 -8.28
CA PRO A 46 10.57 0.12 -6.96
C PRO A 46 9.34 -0.43 -6.22
N GLY A 47 9.43 -1.68 -5.77
CA GLY A 47 8.35 -2.34 -5.03
C GLY A 47 7.13 -2.71 -5.86
N SER A 48 7.21 -2.70 -7.19
CA SER A 48 6.13 -3.14 -8.08
C SER A 48 6.63 -4.14 -9.13
N ARG A 49 5.75 -5.06 -9.54
CA ARG A 49 5.98 -5.93 -10.71
C ARG A 49 5.59 -5.26 -12.03
N LYS A 50 5.01 -4.06 -11.97
CA LYS A 50 4.62 -3.29 -13.16
C LYS A 50 5.84 -2.64 -13.79
N THR A 51 5.78 -2.49 -15.11
CA THR A 51 6.86 -1.92 -15.91
C THR A 51 6.48 -0.59 -16.58
N ARG A 52 5.21 -0.18 -16.50
CA ARG A 52 4.70 1.08 -17.06
C ARG A 52 3.86 1.85 -16.05
N VAL A 53 3.79 3.16 -16.25
CA VAL A 53 3.00 4.09 -15.44
C VAL A 53 1.98 4.79 -16.32
N SER A 54 0.70 4.81 -15.92
CA SER A 54 -0.34 5.45 -16.74
C SER A 54 -0.25 6.97 -16.74
N PRO A 55 -0.73 7.66 -17.79
CA PRO A 55 -0.77 9.13 -17.86
C PRO A 55 -1.42 9.76 -16.61
N ARG A 56 -2.59 9.26 -16.21
CA ARG A 56 -3.32 9.69 -15.01
C ARG A 56 -2.51 9.55 -13.72
N THR A 57 -1.61 8.56 -13.65
CA THR A 57 -0.73 8.40 -12.47
C THR A 57 0.39 9.43 -12.47
N ILE A 58 0.95 9.76 -13.64
CA ILE A 58 1.97 10.80 -13.80
C ILE A 58 1.38 12.17 -13.45
N GLU A 59 0.19 12.50 -13.97
CA GLU A 59 -0.57 13.70 -13.61
C GLU A 59 -0.78 13.81 -12.10
N ARG A 60 -1.17 12.70 -11.45
CA ARG A 60 -1.35 12.67 -10.00
C ARG A 60 -0.05 12.94 -9.25
N TYR A 61 1.09 12.45 -9.72
CA TYR A 61 2.38 12.75 -9.10
C TYR A 61 2.80 14.21 -9.31
N LEU A 62 2.57 14.77 -10.51
CA LEU A 62 2.79 16.19 -10.78
C LEU A 62 1.97 17.08 -9.84
N LYS A 63 0.68 16.81 -9.72
CA LYS A 63 -0.21 17.57 -8.82
C LYS A 63 0.31 17.55 -7.38
N LYS A 64 0.64 16.35 -6.87
CA LYS A 64 1.20 16.19 -5.52
C LYS A 64 2.49 16.97 -5.33
N TYR A 65 3.40 16.90 -6.30
CA TYR A 65 4.67 17.60 -6.21
C TYR A 65 4.49 19.12 -6.22
N ARG A 66 3.58 19.65 -7.05
CA ARG A 66 3.28 21.08 -7.08
C ARG A 66 2.64 21.57 -5.76
N GLU A 67 1.86 20.73 -5.10
CA GLU A 67 1.17 21.07 -3.85
C GLU A 67 2.04 20.89 -2.60
N GLY A 68 2.95 19.92 -2.58
CA GLY A 68 3.69 19.56 -1.36
C GLY A 68 5.13 19.08 -1.59
N GLY A 69 5.72 19.44 -2.73
CA GLY A 69 7.13 19.18 -3.04
C GLY A 69 7.49 17.70 -3.09
N PHE A 70 8.76 17.42 -2.81
CA PHE A 70 9.30 16.05 -2.83
C PHE A 70 8.64 15.15 -1.77
N ASP A 71 8.37 15.67 -0.58
CA ASP A 71 7.76 14.88 0.51
C ASP A 71 6.37 14.35 0.14
N ALA A 72 5.60 15.11 -0.64
CA ALA A 72 4.30 14.65 -1.15
C ALA A 72 4.41 13.46 -2.13
N LEU A 73 5.59 13.20 -2.69
CA LEU A 73 5.87 12.02 -3.52
C LEU A 73 6.22 10.79 -2.69
N MET A 74 6.43 10.90 -1.38
CA MET A 74 6.63 9.72 -0.54
C MET A 74 5.39 8.81 -0.59
N PRO A 75 5.56 7.48 -0.64
CA PRO A 75 4.43 6.58 -0.49
C PRO A 75 3.81 6.82 0.87
N LYS A 76 2.49 7.02 0.92
CA LYS A 76 1.78 6.97 2.19
C LYS A 76 1.97 5.56 2.74
N THR A 77 2.63 5.45 3.89
CA THR A 77 2.52 4.28 4.74
C THR A 77 1.07 4.23 5.15
N ASN A 78 0.27 3.41 4.46
CA ASN A 78 -0.87 2.84 5.16
C ASN A 78 -0.21 2.02 6.28
N PRO A 79 -0.46 2.32 7.57
CA PRO A 79 -0.18 1.33 8.59
C PRO A 79 -1.02 0.13 8.14
N GLY A 80 -0.35 -0.85 7.52
CA GLY A 80 -1.02 -2.04 7.07
C GLY A 80 -1.77 -2.57 8.28
N THR A 81 -3.03 -2.95 8.10
CA THR A 81 -3.83 -3.66 9.10
C THR A 81 -2.88 -4.52 9.91
N THR A 82 -2.70 -4.23 11.19
CA THR A 82 -1.73 -4.91 12.07
C THR A 82 -1.77 -6.38 11.72
N ARG A 83 -0.71 -6.88 11.09
CA ARG A 83 -0.71 -8.25 10.59
C ARG A 83 -0.81 -9.10 11.84
N ILE A 84 -1.96 -9.74 12.03
CA ILE A 84 -2.21 -10.56 13.20
C ILE A 84 -1.12 -11.64 13.23
N PRO A 85 -0.33 -11.73 14.31
CA PRO A 85 0.65 -12.80 14.48
C PRO A 85 0.04 -14.17 14.21
N GLN A 86 0.80 -15.04 13.53
CA GLN A 86 0.33 -16.37 13.12
C GLN A 86 -0.13 -17.21 14.33
N GLU A 87 0.55 -17.08 15.47
CA GLU A 87 0.20 -17.72 16.74
C GLU A 87 -1.26 -17.51 17.15
N TYR A 88 -1.81 -16.31 16.95
CA TYR A 88 -3.20 -16.01 17.29
C TYR A 88 -4.19 -16.57 16.27
N LEU A 89 -3.77 -16.69 15.00
CA LEU A 89 -4.57 -17.37 13.98
C LEU A 89 -4.64 -18.87 14.25
N ASP A 90 -3.52 -19.49 14.63
CA ASP A 90 -3.44 -20.91 14.94
C ASP A 90 -4.32 -21.26 16.16
N LEU A 91 -4.30 -20.42 17.20
CA LEU A 91 -5.21 -20.56 18.35
C LEU A 91 -6.69 -20.50 17.95
N ALA A 92 -7.05 -19.61 17.03
CA ALA A 92 -8.42 -19.51 16.54
C ALA A 92 -8.82 -20.72 15.68
N ILE A 93 -7.89 -21.28 14.90
CA ILE A 93 -8.10 -22.50 14.12
C ILE A 93 -8.31 -23.69 15.07
N SER A 94 -7.46 -23.88 16.08
CA SER A 94 -7.61 -24.96 17.05
C SER A 94 -8.97 -24.89 17.76
N LEU A 95 -9.36 -23.70 18.22
CA LEU A 95 -10.65 -23.51 18.91
C LEU A 95 -11.87 -23.72 17.99
N LYS A 96 -11.72 -23.49 16.68
CA LYS A 96 -12.75 -23.79 15.67
C LYS A 96 -12.84 -25.28 15.38
N GLN A 97 -11.71 -25.99 15.32
CA GLN A 97 -11.65 -27.43 15.06
C GLN A 97 -12.31 -28.25 16.18
N GLU A 98 -12.20 -27.80 17.43
CA GLU A 98 -12.90 -28.42 18.57
C GLU A 98 -14.43 -28.43 18.39
N ASN A 99 -15.00 -27.40 17.75
CA ASN A 99 -16.42 -27.36 17.43
C ASN A 99 -16.69 -26.48 16.20
N LEU A 100 -16.78 -27.11 15.04
CA LEU A 100 -17.01 -26.43 13.75
C LEU A 100 -18.33 -25.63 13.71
N LYS A 101 -19.33 -25.97 14.54
CA LYS A 101 -20.60 -25.23 14.61
C LYS A 101 -20.49 -23.92 15.39
N ARG A 102 -19.40 -23.72 16.15
CA ARG A 102 -19.21 -22.51 16.96
C ARG A 102 -19.09 -21.26 16.06
N PRO A 103 -19.87 -20.20 16.31
CA PRO A 103 -19.79 -18.97 15.54
C PRO A 103 -18.44 -18.25 15.74
N VAL A 104 -17.97 -17.58 14.69
CA VAL A 104 -16.68 -16.87 14.67
C VAL A 104 -16.59 -15.80 15.76
N THR A 105 -17.71 -15.11 16.07
CA THR A 105 -17.77 -14.11 17.14
C THR A 105 -17.47 -14.71 18.50
N GLN A 106 -18.05 -15.87 18.80
CA GLN A 106 -17.83 -16.56 20.08
C GLN A 106 -16.40 -17.09 20.22
N ILE A 107 -15.73 -17.43 19.10
CA ILE A 107 -14.30 -17.79 19.10
C ILE A 107 -13.44 -16.59 19.48
N ILE A 108 -13.71 -15.42 18.90
CA ILE A 108 -13.01 -14.17 19.25
C ILE A 108 -13.20 -13.86 20.73
N GLU A 109 -14.45 -13.82 21.20
CA GLU A 109 -14.80 -13.56 22.60
C GLU A 109 -14.11 -14.52 23.55
N THR A 110 -14.09 -15.82 23.25
CA THR A 110 -13.44 -16.82 24.10
C THR A 110 -11.92 -16.61 24.17
N LEU A 111 -11.27 -16.30 23.05
CA LEU A 111 -9.83 -16.06 23.00
C LEU A 111 -9.42 -14.76 23.71
N GLU A 112 -10.24 -13.73 23.59
CA GLU A 112 -10.05 -12.46 24.28
C GLU A 112 -10.28 -12.60 25.79
N LEU A 113 -11.39 -13.22 26.20
CA LEU A 113 -11.72 -13.44 27.62
C LEU A 113 -10.73 -14.36 28.34
N SER A 114 -10.13 -15.31 27.64
CA SER A 114 -9.09 -16.19 28.20
C SER A 114 -7.71 -15.53 28.27
N GLY A 115 -7.57 -14.28 27.82
CA GLY A 115 -6.31 -13.54 27.80
C GLY A 115 -5.28 -14.08 26.80
N LYS A 116 -5.67 -15.04 25.94
CA LYS A 116 -4.79 -15.63 24.92
C LYS A 116 -4.54 -14.69 23.74
N VAL A 117 -5.44 -13.74 23.52
CA VAL A 117 -5.36 -12.76 22.44
C VAL A 117 -5.74 -11.38 22.99
N PRO A 118 -4.99 -10.30 22.66
CA PRO A 118 -5.37 -8.94 23.00
C PRO A 118 -6.73 -8.53 22.39
N HIS A 119 -7.54 -7.80 23.17
CA HIS A 119 -8.83 -7.30 22.72
C HIS A 119 -8.73 -6.48 21.44
N GLY A 120 -9.61 -6.78 20.47
CA GLY A 120 -9.71 -6.05 19.20
C GLY A 120 -8.60 -6.35 18.19
N LEU A 121 -7.65 -7.22 18.52
CA LEU A 121 -6.61 -7.66 17.60
C LEU A 121 -7.19 -8.60 16.52
N LEU A 122 -8.01 -9.57 16.91
CA LEU A 122 -8.68 -10.50 15.98
C LEU A 122 -9.98 -9.90 15.44
N LYS A 123 -10.05 -9.68 14.12
CA LYS A 123 -11.27 -9.22 13.44
C LYS A 123 -12.04 -10.38 12.84
N ARG A 124 -13.37 -10.26 12.83
CA ARG A 124 -14.28 -11.25 12.20
C ARG A 124 -13.93 -11.52 10.73
N SER A 125 -13.57 -10.49 9.98
CA SER A 125 -13.15 -10.62 8.58
C SER A 125 -11.90 -11.47 8.40
N THR A 126 -10.94 -11.37 9.33
CA THR A 126 -9.73 -12.20 9.31
C THR A 126 -10.05 -13.67 9.57
N LEU A 127 -10.87 -13.96 10.58
CA LEU A 127 -11.25 -15.35 10.90
C LEU A 127 -12.16 -15.99 9.83
N LEU A 128 -12.98 -15.20 9.14
CA LEU A 128 -13.75 -15.69 7.97
C LEU A 128 -12.84 -16.07 6.81
N SER A 129 -11.79 -15.29 6.54
CA SER A 129 -10.87 -15.56 5.43
C SER A 129 -10.00 -16.81 5.62
N ILE A 130 -9.77 -17.25 6.86
CA ILE A 130 -9.04 -18.49 7.16
C ILE A 130 -9.97 -19.71 7.28
N SER A 131 -11.29 -19.50 7.24
CA SER A 131 -12.31 -20.54 7.38
C SER A 131 -12.81 -21.07 6.03
N THR A 132 -12.27 -20.58 4.90
CA THR A 132 -12.60 -21.01 3.54
C THR A 132 -11.44 -21.81 2.98
#